data_AF-A0A7G8UH93-F1
#
_entry.id   AF-A0A7G8UH93-F1
#
_cell.length_a   1.000
_cell.length_b   1.000
_cell.length_c   1.000
_cell.angle_alpha   90.00
_cell.angle_beta   90.00
_cell.angle_gamma   90.00
#
_symmetry.space_group_name_H-M   'P 1'
#
loop_
_entity.id
_entity.type
_entity.pdbx_description
1 polymer ?
#
loop_
_entity_poly.entity_id
_entity_poly.type
_entity_poly.pdbx_seq_one_letter_code
_entity_poly.pdbx_strand_id
1 'polypeptide(L)'
;MMMMNPSTSSYRSIYRGNIGETKELVQPHWLVRHMAKLIISLIVFTLVFSSFLIIGTNASSTVVEGPGESEQVVTVGSGDTLWSIASSFKNGSDIGYLVFSIKNRNNLDNVTIHPGQKLIIPDI
;
A
#
# COMPACT_ATOMS: atom_id res chain seq x y z
N MET A 1 -73.36 -51.01 -51.36
CA MET A 1 -72.27 -50.43 -52.18
C MET A 1 -71.58 -49.40 -51.31
N MET A 2 -70.27 -49.53 -51.18
CA MET A 2 -69.34 -48.87 -50.24
C MET A 2 -69.43 -47.33 -50.31
N MET A 3 -69.03 -46.53 -49.32
CA MET A 3 -67.63 -46.47 -48.88
C MET A 3 -67.46 -45.81 -47.49
N MET A 4 -66.58 -46.43 -46.71
CA MET A 4 -65.94 -45.91 -45.50
C MET A 4 -65.35 -44.51 -45.74
N ASN A 5 -65.54 -43.63 -44.77
CA ASN A 5 -64.77 -42.40 -44.60
C ASN A 5 -63.45 -42.75 -43.89
N PRO A 6 -62.27 -42.55 -44.50
CA PRO A 6 -61.00 -42.88 -43.86
C PRO A 6 -60.59 -41.79 -42.86
N SER A 7 -60.42 -42.20 -41.61
CA SER A 7 -59.64 -41.49 -40.61
C SER A 7 -58.18 -41.42 -41.04
N THR A 8 -57.69 -40.22 -41.35
CA THR A 8 -56.24 -39.97 -41.42
C THR A 8 -55.85 -39.08 -40.25
N SER A 9 -55.51 -39.75 -39.14
CA SER A 9 -54.85 -39.13 -37.99
C SER A 9 -53.48 -38.62 -38.44
N SER A 10 -53.40 -37.33 -38.74
CA SER A 10 -52.16 -36.65 -39.08
C SER A 10 -51.37 -36.37 -37.80
N TYR A 11 -50.70 -37.39 -37.30
CA TYR A 11 -49.71 -37.24 -36.23
C TYR A 11 -48.48 -36.53 -36.80
N ARG A 12 -48.52 -35.19 -36.81
CA ARG A 12 -47.38 -34.35 -37.18
C ARG A 12 -46.50 -34.23 -35.95
N SER A 13 -45.47 -35.08 -35.87
CA SER A 13 -44.47 -35.02 -34.81
C SER A 13 -43.77 -33.66 -34.84
N ILE A 14 -44.04 -32.82 -33.84
CA ILE A 14 -43.42 -31.49 -33.67
C ILE A 14 -42.06 -31.64 -32.99
N TYR A 15 -41.20 -32.55 -33.47
CA TYR A 15 -39.78 -32.45 -33.17
C TYR A 15 -39.18 -31.43 -34.13
N ARG A 16 -39.48 -30.16 -33.85
CA ARG A 16 -38.81 -29.03 -34.46
C ARG A 16 -37.46 -28.91 -33.78
N GLY A 17 -36.41 -29.02 -34.58
CA GLY A 17 -35.02 -28.98 -34.15
C GLY A 17 -34.72 -27.81 -33.22
N ASN A 18 -33.85 -28.09 -32.25
CA ASN A 18 -33.22 -27.17 -31.33
C ASN A 18 -32.55 -26.02 -32.12
N ILE A 19 -33.21 -24.86 -32.19
CA ILE A 19 -32.61 -23.62 -32.69
C ILE A 19 -32.65 -22.64 -31.53
N GLY A 20 -31.55 -22.59 -30.79
CA GLY A 20 -31.20 -21.50 -29.90
C GLY A 20 -32.28 -21.15 -28.87
N GLU A 21 -32.53 -22.05 -27.92
CA GLU A 21 -32.90 -21.55 -26.59
C GLU A 21 -31.70 -20.78 -26.05
N THR A 22 -31.58 -19.49 -26.40
CA THR A 22 -31.05 -18.53 -25.46
C THR A 22 -31.88 -18.75 -24.22
N LYS A 23 -31.31 -19.44 -23.23
CA LYS A 23 -31.86 -19.45 -21.89
C LYS A 23 -32.00 -17.98 -21.55
N GLU A 24 -33.19 -17.43 -21.72
CA GLU A 24 -33.58 -16.21 -21.04
C GLU A 24 -33.48 -16.64 -19.59
N LEU A 25 -32.30 -16.39 -19.02
CA LEU A 25 -32.09 -16.36 -17.60
C LEU A 25 -33.13 -15.35 -17.16
N VAL A 26 -34.29 -15.83 -16.71
CA VAL A 26 -35.29 -15.03 -16.03
C VAL A 26 -34.58 -14.56 -14.78
N GLN A 27 -33.83 -13.48 -14.95
CA GLN A 27 -33.06 -12.86 -13.89
C GLN A 27 -34.13 -12.44 -12.89
N PRO A 28 -34.20 -13.03 -11.69
CA PRO A 28 -35.18 -12.61 -10.73
C PRO A 28 -34.87 -11.13 -10.50
N HIS A 29 -35.81 -10.24 -10.86
CA HIS A 29 -35.54 -8.80 -10.75
C HIS A 29 -35.16 -8.45 -9.30
N TRP A 30 -35.57 -9.26 -8.32
CA TRP A 30 -35.18 -9.17 -6.93
C TRP A 30 -33.69 -9.45 -6.71
N LEU A 31 -33.14 -10.47 -7.38
CA LEU A 31 -31.73 -10.83 -7.32
C LEU A 31 -30.85 -9.74 -7.95
N VAL A 32 -31.20 -9.25 -9.14
CA VAL A 32 -30.43 -8.17 -9.81
C VAL A 32 -30.39 -6.90 -8.95
N ARG A 33 -31.49 -6.59 -8.25
CA ARG A 33 -31.58 -5.42 -7.36
C ARG A 33 -30.72 -5.54 -6.10
N HIS A 34 -30.57 -6.74 -5.54
CA HIS A 34 -29.67 -6.96 -4.40
C HIS A 34 -28.22 -7.09 -4.82
N MET A 35 -27.95 -7.79 -5.93
CA MET A 35 -26.61 -7.92 -6.47
C MET A 35 -26.04 -6.58 -6.92
N ALA A 36 -26.84 -5.70 -7.54
CA ALA A 36 -26.42 -4.35 -7.87
C ALA A 36 -26.03 -3.52 -6.63
N LYS A 37 -26.79 -3.64 -5.53
CA LYS A 37 -26.45 -2.95 -4.26
C LYS A 37 -25.17 -3.49 -3.63
N LEU A 38 -24.95 -4.81 -3.66
CA LEU A 38 -23.71 -5.42 -3.16
C LEU A 38 -22.50 -5.00 -4.00
N ILE A 39 -22.64 -4.92 -5.33
CA ILE A 39 -21.59 -4.46 -6.24
C ILE A 39 -21.26 -2.98 -5.97
N ILE A 40 -22.27 -2.12 -5.84
CA ILE A 40 -22.08 -0.70 -5.51
C ILE A 40 -21.41 -0.55 -4.14
N SER A 41 -21.84 -1.33 -3.15
CA SER A 41 -21.23 -1.33 -1.81
C SER A 41 -19.77 -1.77 -1.85
N LEU A 42 -19.42 -2.78 -2.65
CA LEU A 42 -18.05 -3.25 -2.81
C LEU A 42 -17.17 -2.18 -3.49
N ILE A 43 -17.68 -1.54 -4.54
CA ILE A 43 -16.96 -0.45 -5.24
C ILE A 43 -16.67 0.70 -4.28
N VAL A 44 -17.69 1.17 -3.53
CA VAL A 44 -17.52 2.24 -2.53
C VAL A 44 -16.52 1.82 -1.44
N PHE A 45 -16.60 0.58 -0.96
CA PHE A 45 -15.67 0.06 0.03
C PHE A 45 -14.22 0.06 -0.48
N THR A 46 -13.97 -0.41 -1.71
CA THR A 46 -12.63 -0.42 -2.30
C THR A 46 -12.06 0.99 -2.50
N LEU A 47 -12.91 1.97 -2.87
CA LEU A 47 -12.49 3.36 -3.02
C LEU A 47 -12.09 3.97 -1.67
N VAL A 48 -12.91 3.79 -0.64
CA VAL A 48 -12.62 4.30 0.72
C VAL A 48 -11.40 3.61 1.32
N PHE A 49 -11.29 2.29 1.13
CA PHE A 49 -10.15 1.50 1.62
C PHE A 49 -8.84 1.90 0.93
N SER A 50 -8.87 2.14 -0.39
CA SER A 50 -7.70 2.64 -1.13
C SER A 50 -7.26 4.02 -0.63
N SER A 51 -8.20 4.93 -0.32
CA SER A 51 -7.87 6.24 0.27
C SER A 51 -7.29 6.10 1.67
N PHE A 52 -7.80 5.17 2.47
CA PHE A 52 -7.26 4.89 3.81
C PHE A 52 -5.85 4.30 3.75
N LEU A 53 -5.54 3.45 2.75
CA LEU A 53 -4.19 2.90 2.57
C LEU A 53 -3.15 3.97 2.18
N ILE A 54 -3.55 5.03 1.46
CA ILE A 54 -2.64 6.12 1.07
C ILE A 54 -2.32 7.06 2.25
N ILE A 55 -3.15 7.07 3.29
CA ILE A 55 -2.91 7.86 4.53
C ILE A 55 -1.86 7.18 5.44
N GLY A 56 -1.48 5.93 5.16
CA GLY A 56 -0.36 5.25 5.80
C GLY A 56 0.96 5.48 5.07
N THR A 57 1.96 6.01 5.77
CA THR A 57 3.39 6.05 5.40
C THR A 57 3.85 7.16 4.45
N ASN A 58 3.83 8.41 4.95
CA ASN A 58 4.91 9.35 4.64
C ASN A 58 6.06 9.12 5.64
N ALA A 59 6.67 7.93 5.60
CA ALA A 59 8.00 7.78 6.19
C ALA A 59 8.95 8.43 5.20
N SER A 60 9.14 9.75 5.33
CA SER A 60 10.19 10.44 4.60
C SER A 60 11.49 9.82 5.08
N SER A 61 12.08 8.93 4.29
CA SER A 61 13.42 8.44 4.55
C SER A 61 14.32 9.67 4.54
N THR A 62 14.73 10.13 5.71
CA THR A 62 15.67 11.25 5.85
C THR A 62 17.00 10.73 5.34
N VAL A 63 17.20 10.83 4.02
CA VAL A 63 18.48 10.54 3.40
C VAL A 63 19.41 11.62 3.90
N VAL A 64 20.18 11.31 4.94
CA VAL A 64 21.25 12.18 5.40
C VAL A 64 22.19 12.33 4.22
N GLU A 65 22.30 13.56 3.71
CA GLU A 65 23.22 13.88 2.62
C GLU A 65 24.62 13.42 3.01
N GLY A 66 25.34 12.84 2.04
CA GLY A 66 26.67 12.29 2.27
C GLY A 66 27.60 13.31 2.95
N PRO A 67 28.61 12.84 3.71
CA PRO A 67 29.55 13.73 4.38
C PRO A 67 30.25 14.63 3.35
N GLY A 68 30.36 15.93 3.67
CA GLY A 68 31.17 16.88 2.92
C GLY A 68 32.68 16.61 3.09
N GLU A 69 33.52 17.23 2.25
CA GLU A 69 34.97 16.98 2.23
C GLU A 69 35.70 17.27 3.55
N SER A 70 35.14 18.13 4.40
CA SER A 70 35.71 18.50 5.71
C SER A 70 34.98 17.82 6.89
N GLU A 71 33.92 17.06 6.65
CA GLU A 71 33.18 16.35 7.70
C GLU A 71 33.75 14.97 7.98
N GLN A 72 33.77 14.57 9.26
CA GLN A 72 34.26 13.25 9.66
C GLN A 72 33.12 12.29 9.94
N VAL A 73 33.27 11.02 9.59
CA VAL A 73 32.29 9.98 9.92
C VAL A 73 32.81 9.08 11.02
N VAL A 74 32.06 8.98 12.10
CA VAL A 74 32.38 8.16 13.28
C VAL A 74 31.34 7.07 13.43
N THR A 75 31.78 5.85 13.74
CA THR A 75 30.88 4.75 14.11
C THR A 75 30.77 4.70 15.62
N VAL A 76 29.54 4.76 16.14
CA VAL A 76 29.25 4.74 17.57
C VAL A 76 29.64 3.39 18.17
N GLY A 77 30.46 3.41 19.21
CA GLY A 77 30.84 2.25 19.99
C GLY A 77 29.83 1.90 21.10
N SER A 78 30.07 0.77 21.76
CA SER A 78 29.28 0.41 22.94
C SER A 78 29.66 1.28 24.14
N GLY A 79 28.69 1.97 24.73
CA GLY A 79 28.90 2.90 25.85
C GLY A 79 29.19 4.34 25.43
N ASP A 80 29.27 4.61 24.13
CA ASP A 80 29.39 5.98 23.64
C ASP A 80 28.09 6.76 23.83
N THR A 81 28.26 8.04 24.13
CA THR A 81 27.17 9.01 24.20
C THR A 81 27.44 10.12 23.19
N LEU A 82 26.39 10.80 22.74
CA LEU A 82 26.56 11.92 21.82
C LEU A 82 27.49 13.00 22.41
N TRP A 83 27.46 13.17 23.73
CA TRP A 83 28.33 14.06 24.48
C TRP A 83 29.79 13.61 24.54
N SER A 84 30.07 12.32 24.77
CA SER A 84 31.45 11.81 24.80
C SER A 84 32.09 11.87 23.42
N ILE A 85 31.33 11.58 22.37
CA ILE A 85 31.76 11.75 20.98
C ILE A 85 32.05 13.23 20.73
N ALA A 86 31.09 14.13 20.95
CA ALA A 86 31.31 15.57 20.75
C ALA A 86 32.53 16.09 21.54
N SER A 87 32.70 15.68 22.79
CA SER A 87 33.86 16.09 23.60
C SER A 87 35.20 15.63 23.02
N SER A 88 35.23 14.56 22.23
CA SER A 88 36.43 14.03 21.58
C SER A 88 36.81 14.84 20.33
N PHE A 89 35.84 15.49 19.69
CA PHE A 89 36.01 16.30 18.47
C PHE A 89 35.95 17.81 18.73
N LYS A 90 36.00 18.24 19.99
CA LYS A 90 35.96 19.67 20.33
C LYS A 90 37.25 20.36 19.83
N ASN A 91 37.12 21.29 18.91
CA ASN A 91 38.24 22.09 18.38
C ASN A 91 38.22 23.53 18.93
N GLY A 92 37.91 23.69 20.22
CA GLY A 92 37.74 25.00 20.87
C GLY A 92 36.29 25.50 20.89
N SER A 93 35.40 24.85 20.15
CA SER A 93 33.95 25.08 20.16
C SER A 93 33.29 24.54 21.43
N ASP A 94 32.18 25.15 21.83
CA ASP A 94 31.38 24.68 22.97
C ASP A 94 30.80 23.28 22.71
N ILE A 95 30.88 22.40 23.70
CA ILE A 95 30.45 20.99 23.55
C ILE A 95 28.94 20.93 23.30
N GLY A 96 28.14 21.78 23.94
CA GLY A 96 26.69 21.82 23.74
C GLY A 96 26.33 22.24 22.32
N TYR A 97 27.04 23.23 21.78
CA TYR A 97 26.89 23.65 20.38
C TYR A 97 27.27 22.53 19.40
N LEU A 98 28.35 21.80 19.68
CA LEU A 98 28.78 20.67 18.85
C LEU A 98 27.78 19.51 18.90
N VAL A 99 27.24 19.18 20.08
CA VAL A 99 26.17 18.17 20.24
C VAL A 99 24.94 18.55 19.43
N PHE A 100 24.50 19.81 19.51
CA PHE A 100 23.39 20.33 18.71
C PHE A 100 23.66 20.21 17.21
N SER A 101 24.87 20.58 16.77
CA SER A 101 25.26 20.54 15.37
C SER A 101 25.31 19.11 14.82
N ILE A 102 25.88 18.16 15.57
CA ILE A 102 25.87 16.73 15.20
C ILE A 102 24.44 16.21 15.13
N LYS A 103 23.59 16.55 16.11
CA LYS A 103 22.18 16.16 16.14
C LYS A 103 21.45 16.62 14.87
N ASN A 104 21.58 17.89 14.54
CA ASN A 104 20.96 18.49 13.36
C ASN A 104 21.51 17.88 12.06
N ARG A 105 22.83 17.74 11.96
CA ARG A 105 23.50 17.22 10.76
C ARG A 105 23.12 15.78 10.42
N ASN A 106 22.87 14.96 11.45
CA ASN A 106 22.47 13.56 11.31
C ASN A 106 20.96 13.35 11.39
N ASN A 107 20.19 14.44 11.44
CA ASN A 107 18.74 14.42 11.55
C ASN A 107 18.23 13.51 12.69
N LEU A 108 18.89 13.59 13.85
CA LEU A 108 18.51 12.83 15.03
C LEU A 108 17.35 13.51 15.77
N ASP A 109 16.33 12.76 16.14
CA ASP A 109 15.19 13.31 16.91
C ASP A 109 15.61 13.72 18.33
N ASN A 110 16.53 12.96 18.93
CA ASN A 110 17.02 13.15 20.30
C ASN A 110 18.53 12.92 20.37
N VAL A 111 19.09 12.95 21.59
CA VAL A 111 20.52 12.73 21.84
C VAL A 111 20.89 11.24 22.02
N THR A 112 19.92 10.34 21.84
CA THR A 112 20.12 8.90 21.96
C THR A 112 20.77 8.39 20.68
N ILE A 113 21.83 7.62 20.85
CA ILE A 113 22.59 7.00 19.77
C ILE A 113 22.78 5.52 20.08
N HIS A 114 22.94 4.70 19.04
CA HIS A 114 23.06 3.26 19.19
C HIS A 114 24.41 2.76 18.67
N PRO A 115 25.01 1.73 19.29
CA PRO A 115 26.23 1.12 18.78
C PRO A 115 26.09 0.65 17.33
N GLY A 116 27.11 0.90 16.51
CA GLY A 116 27.11 0.62 15.07
C GLY A 116 26.49 1.70 14.19
N GLN A 117 25.86 2.73 14.79
CA GLN A 117 25.36 3.88 14.07
C GLN A 117 26.50 4.72 13.51
N LYS A 118 26.38 5.20 12.26
CA LYS A 118 27.32 6.16 11.68
C LYS A 118 26.82 7.57 11.93
N LEU A 119 27.69 8.43 12.45
CA LEU A 119 27.43 9.83 12.69
C LEU A 119 28.42 10.68 11.88
N ILE A 120 27.88 11.69 11.21
CA ILE A 120 28.63 12.74 10.54
C ILE A 120 28.90 13.84 11.55
N ILE A 121 30.17 14.15 11.76
CA ILE A 121 30.65 15.18 12.67
C ILE A 121 31.02 16.39 11.81
N PRO A 122 30.29 17.51 11.94
CA PRO A 122 30.61 18.74 11.22
C PRO A 122 31.88 19.37 11.78
N ASP A 123 32.69 19.98 10.90
CA ASP A 123 33.87 20.77 11.27
C ASP A 123 33.43 22.21 11.56
N ILE A 124 33.33 22.55 12.85
CA ILE A 124 32.77 23.82 13.35
C ILE A 124 33.55 24.43 14.50
#